data_AF-A0A9X0EG06-F1
#
_entry.id   AF-A0A9X0EG06-F1
#
_cell.length_a   1.000
_cell.length_b   1.000
_cell.length_c   1.000
_cell.angle_alpha   90.00
_cell.angle_beta   90.00
_cell.angle_gamma   90.00
#
_symmetry.space_group_name_H-M   'P 1'
#
loop_
_entity.id
_entity.type
_entity.pdbx_description
1 polymer ?
#
loop_
_entity_poly.entity_id
_entity_poly.type
_entity_poly.pdbx_seq_one_letter_code
_entity_poly.pdbx_strand_id
1 'polypeptide(L)'
;MSTPITPAGGSPSNPKSSTSAFDAKLDIARSSKIVADYMRQTGKSAITLQELAKVADNTSGKVPAEVSDAAKYLQRHPDVFTSIETHDVAGVDNLSGVWNFDWAANGGLKGTATEAIARMQDTFDLAIAKSAQITEITTGKKAELDSTKQRPSN
;
A
#
# COMPACT_ATOMS: atom_id res chain seq x y z
N MET A 1 -13.22 44.72 -44.43
CA MET A 1 -13.77 43.35 -44.33
C MET A 1 -12.99 42.65 -43.23
N SER A 2 -13.65 42.30 -42.12
CA SER A 2 -13.02 41.66 -40.97
C SER A 2 -13.59 40.25 -40.85
N THR A 3 -12.73 39.24 -40.95
CA THR A 3 -13.10 37.85 -40.74
C THR A 3 -13.08 37.52 -39.25
N PRO A 4 -14.16 36.96 -38.67
CA PRO A 4 -14.13 36.47 -37.30
C PRO A 4 -13.43 35.11 -37.22
N ILE A 5 -12.49 34.98 -36.28
CA ILE A 5 -11.91 33.69 -35.89
C ILE A 5 -12.89 32.93 -35.00
N THR A 6 -13.19 31.69 -35.36
CA THR A 6 -13.99 30.74 -34.56
C THR A 6 -13.06 30.07 -33.54
N PRO A 7 -13.37 30.09 -32.23
CA PRO A 7 -12.66 29.26 -31.27
C PRO A 7 -13.13 27.81 -31.44
N ALA A 8 -12.18 26.91 -31.73
CA ALA A 8 -12.44 25.48 -31.73
C ALA A 8 -12.87 25.05 -30.32
N GLY A 9 -14.11 24.57 -30.20
CA GLY A 9 -14.66 24.05 -28.97
C GLY A 9 -13.90 22.81 -28.50
N GLY A 10 -13.12 22.97 -27.44
CA GLY A 10 -12.69 21.85 -26.61
C GLY A 10 -13.86 21.39 -25.76
N SER A 11 -14.45 20.25 -26.10
CA SER A 11 -15.38 19.56 -25.19
C SER A 11 -14.64 19.26 -23.87
N PRO A 12 -15.28 19.44 -22.70
CA PRO A 12 -14.70 19.01 -21.44
C PRO A 12 -14.68 17.49 -21.43
N SER A 13 -13.52 16.90 -21.70
CA SER A 13 -13.27 15.52 -21.33
C SER A 13 -13.30 15.46 -19.80
N ASN A 14 -14.42 15.00 -19.25
CA ASN A 14 -14.48 14.50 -17.88
C ASN A 14 -13.31 13.50 -17.75
N PRO A 15 -12.31 13.75 -16.88
CA PRO A 15 -11.32 12.72 -16.60
C PRO A 15 -12.06 11.62 -15.85
N LYS A 16 -12.49 10.61 -16.59
CA LYS A 16 -12.92 9.32 -16.08
C LYS A 16 -11.81 8.88 -15.13
N SER A 17 -12.12 8.79 -13.84
CA SER A 17 -11.19 8.44 -12.77
C SER A 17 -10.33 7.27 -13.23
N SER A 18 -9.12 7.58 -13.67
CA SER A 18 -8.11 6.61 -13.98
C SER A 18 -7.70 6.06 -12.64
N THR A 19 -8.37 4.97 -12.22
CA THR A 19 -7.93 4.08 -11.15
C THR A 19 -6.58 3.55 -11.59
N SER A 20 -5.57 4.35 -11.30
CA SER A 20 -4.17 4.16 -11.61
C SER A 20 -3.75 2.78 -11.06
N ALA A 21 -2.70 2.15 -11.59
CA ALA A 21 -2.08 1.00 -10.92
C ALA A 21 -1.67 1.30 -9.45
N PHE A 22 -1.72 2.57 -9.05
CA PHE A 22 -1.68 3.07 -7.68
C PHE A 22 -2.87 2.64 -6.80
N ASP A 23 -4.09 2.56 -7.36
CA ASP A 23 -5.34 2.17 -6.65
C ASP A 23 -5.44 0.65 -6.43
N ALA A 24 -4.58 -0.14 -7.07
CA ALA A 24 -4.47 -1.57 -6.80
C ALA A 24 -3.59 -1.86 -5.55
N LYS A 25 -2.89 -0.85 -5.02
CA LYS A 25 -2.05 -1.00 -3.83
C LYS A 25 -2.96 -1.07 -2.59
N LEU A 26 -2.58 -1.94 -1.66
CA LEU A 26 -3.19 -1.95 -0.33
C LEU A 26 -3.02 -0.57 0.31
N ASP A 27 -4.11 -0.06 0.89
CA ASP A 27 -4.14 1.14 1.74
C ASP A 27 -4.79 0.80 3.08
N ILE A 28 -4.96 1.80 3.95
CA ILE A 28 -5.57 1.60 5.28
C ILE A 28 -6.96 0.97 5.16
N ALA A 29 -7.84 1.55 4.35
CA ALA A 29 -9.24 1.12 4.28
C ALA A 29 -9.35 -0.29 3.70
N ARG A 30 -8.66 -0.57 2.59
CA ARG A 30 -8.68 -1.89 1.96
C ARG A 30 -8.04 -2.95 2.84
N SER A 31 -6.90 -2.66 3.46
CA SER A 31 -6.22 -3.63 4.34
C SER A 31 -7.07 -3.95 5.57
N SER A 32 -7.65 -2.93 6.20
CA SER A 32 -8.58 -3.14 7.33
C SER A 32 -9.80 -3.94 6.93
N LYS A 33 -10.37 -3.69 5.74
CA LYS A 33 -11.51 -4.48 5.23
C LYS A 33 -11.15 -5.95 5.09
N ILE A 34 -10.03 -6.26 4.44
CA ILE A 34 -9.59 -7.63 4.21
C ILE A 34 -9.36 -8.36 5.54
N VAL A 35 -8.71 -7.69 6.51
CA VAL A 35 -8.47 -8.26 7.84
C VAL A 35 -9.78 -8.46 8.60
N ALA A 36 -10.70 -7.49 8.59
CA ALA A 36 -12.01 -7.63 9.21
C ALA A 36 -12.81 -8.80 8.63
N ASP A 37 -12.83 -8.94 7.31
CA ASP A 37 -13.52 -10.03 6.62
C ASP A 37 -12.89 -11.39 6.98
N TYR A 38 -11.56 -11.48 7.06
CA TYR A 38 -10.87 -12.68 7.53
C TYR A 38 -11.17 -13.03 9.00
N MET A 39 -11.21 -12.02 9.88
CA MET A 39 -11.58 -12.20 11.29
C MET A 39 -13.00 -12.79 11.42
N ARG A 40 -13.96 -12.27 10.64
CA ARG A 40 -15.32 -12.82 10.59
C ARG A 40 -15.36 -14.26 10.07
N GLN A 41 -14.66 -14.53 8.97
CA GLN A 41 -14.60 -15.87 8.39
C GLN A 41 -14.00 -16.91 9.34
N THR A 42 -13.08 -16.48 10.21
CA THR A 42 -12.43 -17.33 11.21
C THR A 42 -13.10 -17.29 12.59
N GLY A 43 -14.20 -16.55 12.74
CA GLY A 43 -14.94 -16.44 14.00
C GLY A 43 -14.21 -15.64 15.10
N LYS A 44 -13.21 -14.83 14.74
CA LYS A 44 -12.47 -13.97 15.68
C LYS A 44 -13.12 -12.60 15.80
N SER A 45 -13.44 -12.20 17.04
CA SER A 45 -13.98 -10.86 17.32
C SER A 45 -12.89 -9.80 17.51
N ALA A 46 -11.66 -10.21 17.81
CA ALA A 46 -10.51 -9.33 18.01
C ALA A 46 -9.22 -10.04 17.56
N ILE A 47 -8.19 -9.26 17.26
CA ILE A 47 -6.87 -9.74 16.87
C ILE A 47 -5.78 -8.90 17.52
N THR A 48 -4.76 -9.56 18.05
CA THR A 48 -3.58 -8.89 18.57
C THR A 48 -2.59 -8.54 17.47
N LEU A 49 -1.70 -7.56 17.69
CA LEU A 49 -0.61 -7.26 16.75
C LEU A 49 0.29 -8.49 16.49
N GLN A 50 0.51 -9.34 17.50
CA GLN A 50 1.28 -10.58 17.36
C GLN A 50 0.53 -11.62 16.51
N GLU A 51 -0.78 -11.75 16.65
CA GLU A 51 -1.56 -12.64 15.79
C GLU A 51 -1.64 -12.11 14.37
N LEU A 52 -1.77 -10.79 14.20
CA LEU A 52 -1.70 -10.15 12.89
C LEU A 52 -0.36 -10.44 12.22
N ALA A 53 0.74 -10.48 12.99
CA ALA A 53 2.04 -10.88 12.48
C ALA A 53 2.07 -12.33 11.98
N LYS A 54 1.46 -13.26 12.70
CA LYS A 54 1.33 -14.66 12.25
C LYS A 54 0.49 -14.79 10.98
N VAL A 55 -0.53 -13.95 10.82
CA VAL A 55 -1.36 -13.87 9.61
C VAL A 55 -0.54 -13.34 8.44
N ALA A 56 0.27 -12.32 8.67
CA ALA A 56 1.19 -11.73 7.70
C ALA A 56 2.26 -12.73 7.22
N ASP A 57 2.87 -13.46 8.15
CA ASP A 57 3.92 -14.45 7.86
C ASP A 57 3.37 -15.70 7.16
N ASN A 58 2.07 -15.96 7.28
CA ASN A 58 1.39 -17.15 6.75
C ASN A 58 2.13 -18.46 7.05
N THR A 59 2.71 -18.61 8.25
CA THR A 59 3.52 -19.79 8.59
C THR A 59 2.74 -21.10 8.50
N SER A 60 1.41 -21.03 8.59
CA SER A 60 0.51 -22.19 8.46
C SER A 60 0.24 -22.61 7.02
N GLY A 61 0.52 -21.75 6.02
CA GLY A 61 0.15 -21.94 4.62
C GLY A 61 -1.36 -21.88 4.32
N LYS A 62 -2.19 -21.60 5.34
CA LYS A 62 -3.66 -21.61 5.25
C LYS A 62 -4.28 -20.22 5.13
N VAL A 63 -3.48 -19.17 5.29
CA VAL A 63 -3.96 -17.78 5.15
C VAL A 63 -3.98 -17.43 3.66
N PRO A 64 -5.10 -16.92 3.12
CA PRO A 64 -5.15 -16.44 1.73
C PRO A 64 -4.11 -15.33 1.50
N ALA A 65 -3.49 -15.30 0.32
CA ALA A 65 -2.41 -14.36 0.00
C ALA A 65 -2.82 -12.89 0.24
N GLU A 66 -4.01 -12.49 -0.18
CA GLU A 66 -4.52 -11.12 0.02
C GLU A 66 -4.68 -10.76 1.50
N VAL A 67 -5.04 -11.72 2.36
CA VAL A 67 -5.14 -11.52 3.81
C VAL A 67 -3.76 -11.34 4.43
N SER A 68 -2.79 -12.17 4.02
CA SER A 68 -1.41 -12.03 4.48
C SER A 68 -0.81 -10.69 4.05
N ASP A 69 -1.07 -10.24 2.83
CA ASP A 69 -0.55 -8.96 2.35
C ASP A 69 -1.21 -7.76 3.04
N ALA A 70 -2.51 -7.81 3.33
CA ALA A 70 -3.21 -6.82 4.14
C ALA A 70 -2.66 -6.76 5.58
N ALA A 71 -2.39 -7.93 6.18
CA ALA A 71 -1.77 -7.99 7.50
C ALA A 71 -0.34 -7.41 7.49
N LYS A 72 0.47 -7.72 6.47
CA LYS A 72 1.80 -7.11 6.27
C LYS A 72 1.73 -5.60 6.13
N TYR A 73 0.73 -5.08 5.41
CA TYR A 73 0.53 -3.64 5.28
C TYR A 73 0.36 -2.99 6.67
N LEU A 74 -0.54 -3.52 7.49
CA LEU A 74 -0.77 -3.00 8.84
C LEU A 74 0.44 -3.16 9.76
N GLN A 75 1.26 -4.20 9.59
CA GLN A 75 2.52 -4.34 10.32
C GLN A 75 3.57 -3.28 9.94
N ARG A 76 3.66 -2.95 8.64
CA ARG A 76 4.58 -1.90 8.17
C ARG A 76 4.18 -0.51 8.64
N HIS A 77 2.90 -0.32 8.97
CA HIS A 77 2.36 0.93 9.47
C HIS A 77 1.85 0.77 10.92
N PRO A 78 2.73 0.63 11.93
CA PRO A 78 2.33 0.42 13.32
C PRO A 78 1.46 1.56 13.88
N ASP A 79 1.67 2.79 13.41
CA ASP A 79 0.85 3.95 13.78
C ASP A 79 -0.60 3.83 13.27
N VAL A 80 -0.79 3.18 12.11
CA VAL A 80 -2.12 2.87 11.57
C VAL A 80 -2.80 1.86 12.47
N PHE A 81 -2.15 0.75 12.82
CA PHE A 81 -2.73 -0.24 13.72
C PHE A 81 -3.10 0.40 15.07
N THR A 82 -2.19 1.19 15.66
CA THR A 82 -2.42 1.91 16.92
C THR A 82 -3.63 2.84 16.83
N SER A 83 -3.77 3.58 15.71
CA SER A 83 -4.92 4.47 15.51
C SER A 83 -6.24 3.71 15.32
N ILE A 84 -6.19 2.50 14.77
CA ILE A 84 -7.36 1.61 14.64
C ILE A 84 -7.74 1.03 16.01
N GLU A 85 -6.75 0.53 16.74
CA GLU A 85 -6.90 -0.03 18.08
C GLU A 85 -7.53 0.97 19.06
N THR A 86 -7.02 2.19 19.09
CA THR A 86 -7.43 3.21 20.08
C THR A 86 -8.68 3.99 19.70
N HIS A 87 -9.44 3.52 18.71
CA HIS A 87 -10.56 4.28 18.15
C HIS A 87 -11.75 4.40 19.14
N ASP A 88 -12.17 3.32 19.82
CA ASP A 88 -13.17 3.40 20.90
C ASP A 88 -12.57 3.70 22.26
N VAL A 89 -11.57 2.92 22.66
CA VAL A 89 -11.01 2.95 24.00
C VAL A 89 -9.61 3.52 23.90
N ALA A 90 -9.41 4.64 24.56
CA ALA A 90 -8.09 5.22 24.69
C ALA A 90 -7.20 4.29 25.54
N GLY A 91 -6.17 3.72 24.91
CA GLY A 91 -5.19 2.86 25.56
C GLY A 91 -4.61 1.86 24.58
N VAL A 92 -3.28 1.70 24.57
CA VAL A 92 -2.60 0.74 23.70
C VAL A 92 -2.36 -0.56 24.48
N ASP A 93 -3.07 -1.62 24.11
CA ASP A 93 -2.91 -3.00 24.60
C ASP A 93 -2.53 -4.00 23.48
N ASN A 94 -2.30 -3.51 22.25
CA ASN A 94 -2.03 -4.24 21.02
C ASN A 94 -3.17 -5.20 20.61
N LEU A 95 -4.42 -4.95 21.03
CA LEU A 95 -5.59 -5.77 20.71
C LEU A 95 -6.67 -4.90 20.06
N SER A 96 -7.04 -5.21 18.82
CA SER A 96 -8.10 -4.47 18.13
C SER A 96 -9.27 -5.36 17.74
N GLY A 97 -10.49 -4.87 18.01
CA GLY A 97 -11.74 -5.54 17.66
C GLY A 97 -12.04 -5.45 16.16
N VAL A 98 -12.80 -6.41 15.63
CA VAL A 98 -13.23 -6.43 14.22
C VAL A 98 -13.93 -5.15 13.78
N TRP A 99 -14.70 -4.54 14.70
CA TRP A 99 -15.48 -3.34 14.42
C TRP A 99 -14.60 -2.07 14.34
N ASN A 100 -13.41 -2.05 14.98
CA ASN A 100 -12.40 -1.01 14.78
C ASN A 100 -11.82 -1.08 13.35
N PHE A 101 -11.56 -2.29 12.86
CA PHE A 101 -11.17 -2.49 11.47
C PHE A 101 -12.29 -2.10 10.49
N ASP A 102 -13.55 -2.32 10.83
CA ASP A 102 -14.68 -1.84 10.01
C ASP A 102 -14.73 -0.31 9.94
N TRP A 103 -14.54 0.36 11.07
CA TRP A 103 -14.45 1.82 11.08
C TRP A 103 -13.33 2.32 10.15
N ALA A 104 -12.14 1.72 10.24
CA ALA A 104 -11.03 2.05 9.37
C ALA A 104 -11.32 1.72 7.89
N ALA A 105 -11.97 0.58 7.63
CA ALA A 105 -12.39 0.15 6.29
C ALA A 105 -13.39 1.12 5.64
N ASN A 106 -14.23 1.77 6.44
CA ASN A 106 -15.17 2.78 5.99
C ASN A 106 -14.54 4.18 5.91
N GLY A 107 -13.21 4.28 5.99
CA GLY A 107 -12.48 5.54 5.86
C GLY A 107 -12.33 6.32 7.17
N GLY A 108 -12.41 5.65 8.32
CA GLY A 108 -12.25 6.29 9.63
C GLY A 108 -10.97 7.11 9.81
N LEU A 109 -9.90 6.72 9.12
CA LEU A 109 -8.61 7.43 9.14
C LEU A 109 -8.41 8.38 7.94
N LYS A 110 -9.40 8.53 7.06
CA LYS A 110 -9.27 9.35 5.86
C LYS A 110 -9.07 10.83 6.22
N GLY A 111 -8.05 11.45 5.64
CA GLY A 111 -7.69 12.86 5.89
C GLY A 111 -6.94 13.11 7.19
N THR A 112 -6.62 12.06 7.96
CA THR A 112 -5.82 12.19 9.18
C THR A 112 -4.32 12.30 8.88
N ALA A 113 -3.55 12.82 9.85
CA ALA A 113 -2.09 12.79 9.78
C ALA A 113 -1.56 11.35 9.65
N THR A 114 -2.17 10.38 10.33
CA THR A 114 -1.82 8.95 10.23
C THR A 114 -1.91 8.44 8.80
N GLU A 115 -3.00 8.76 8.08
CA GLU A 115 -3.15 8.37 6.67
C GLU A 115 -2.11 9.05 5.77
N ALA A 116 -1.86 10.34 5.97
CA ALA A 116 -0.86 11.07 5.21
C ALA A 116 0.56 10.48 5.41
N ILE A 117 0.93 10.18 6.66
CA ILE A 117 2.21 9.58 7.02
C ILE A 117 2.34 8.18 6.41
N ALA A 118 1.30 7.34 6.50
CA ALA A 118 1.31 6.01 5.89
C ALA A 118 1.53 6.07 4.38
N ARG A 119 0.84 6.99 3.67
CA ARG A 119 1.04 7.23 2.23
C ARG A 119 2.45 7.72 1.90
N MET A 120 3.03 8.57 2.74
CA MET A 120 4.40 9.06 2.57
C MET A 120 5.43 7.92 2.73
N GLN A 121 5.27 7.09 3.78
CA GLN A 121 6.10 5.89 3.98
C GLN A 121 6.00 4.96 2.78
N ASP A 122 4.79 4.70 2.31
CA ASP A 122 4.51 3.88 1.13
C ASP A 122 5.19 4.37 -0.15
N THR A 123 5.25 5.69 -0.32
CA THR A 123 5.91 6.32 -1.47
C THR A 123 7.42 6.24 -1.33
N PHE A 124 7.94 6.41 -0.12
CA PHE A 124 9.36 6.33 0.17
C PHE A 124 9.90 4.92 -0.03
N ASP A 125 9.19 3.90 0.46
CA ASP A 125 9.55 2.49 0.25
C ASP A 125 9.57 2.12 -1.24
N LEU A 126 8.59 2.63 -2.00
CA LEU A 126 8.57 2.46 -3.45
C LEU A 126 9.77 3.13 -4.11
N ALA A 127 10.15 4.33 -3.67
CA ALA A 127 11.32 5.04 -4.19
C ALA A 127 12.62 4.28 -3.90
N ILE A 128 12.75 3.69 -2.70
CA ILE A 128 13.89 2.83 -2.34
C ILE A 128 13.93 1.58 -3.23
N ALA A 129 12.80 0.90 -3.41
CA ALA A 129 12.75 -0.30 -4.25
C ALA A 129 13.16 0.02 -5.71
N LYS A 130 12.68 1.15 -6.25
CA LYS A 130 13.05 1.60 -7.59
C LYS A 130 14.52 2.02 -7.68
N SER A 131 15.06 2.70 -6.67
CA SER A 131 16.46 3.10 -6.68
C SER A 131 17.39 1.88 -6.63
N ALA A 132 17.08 0.88 -5.82
CA ALA A 132 17.81 -0.39 -5.80
C ALA A 132 17.80 -1.08 -7.17
N GLN A 133 16.64 -1.15 -7.83
CA GLN A 133 16.51 -1.72 -9.17
C GLN A 133 17.35 -0.95 -10.22
N ILE A 134 17.35 0.39 -10.15
CA ILE A 134 18.18 1.22 -11.04
C ILE A 134 19.67 0.93 -10.83
N THR A 135 20.11 0.80 -9.59
CA THR A 135 21.51 0.46 -9.25
C THR A 135 21.90 -0.90 -9.79
N GLU A 136 21.03 -1.91 -9.67
CA GLU A 136 21.26 -3.25 -10.21
C GLU A 136 21.39 -3.22 -11.73
N ILE A 137 20.44 -2.58 -12.42
CA ILE A 137 20.45 -2.45 -13.88
C ILE A 137 21.71 -1.71 -14.35
N THR A 138 22.10 -0.63 -13.66
CA THR A 138 23.26 0.17 -14.04
C THR A 138 24.56 -0.61 -13.85
N THR A 139 24.67 -1.37 -12.75
CA THR A 139 25.82 -2.23 -12.48
C THR A 139 25.93 -3.35 -13.52
N GLY A 140 24.82 -4.02 -13.83
CA GLY A 140 24.77 -5.07 -14.86
C GLY A 140 25.17 -4.54 -16.23
N LYS A 141 24.56 -3.44 -16.68
CA LYS A 141 24.90 -2.80 -17.96
C LYS A 141 26.36 -2.36 -18.05
N LYS A 142 26.93 -1.87 -16.95
CA LYS A 142 28.37 -1.52 -16.90
C LYS A 142 29.24 -2.75 -17.08
N ALA A 143 28.93 -3.85 -16.38
CA ALA A 143 29.67 -5.10 -16.52
C ALA A 143 29.58 -5.70 -17.94
N GLU A 144 28.39 -5.65 -18.56
CA GLU A 144 28.18 -6.04 -19.96
C GLU A 144 29.04 -5.20 -20.92
N LEU A 145 29.01 -3.87 -20.75
CA LEU A 145 29.76 -2.92 -21.56
C LEU A 145 31.28 -3.12 -21.43
N ASP A 146 31.78 -3.33 -20.22
CA ASP A 146 33.20 -3.55 -19.96
C ASP A 146 33.67 -4.90 -20.55
N SER A 147 32.82 -5.93 -20.52
CA SER A 147 33.09 -7.23 -21.15
C SER A 147 33.14 -7.14 -22.68
N THR A 148 32.30 -6.31 -23.30
CA THR A 148 32.33 -6.10 -24.77
C THR A 148 33.51 -5.23 -25.21
N LYS A 149 34.10 -4.45 -24.31
CA LYS A 149 35.26 -3.59 -24.59
C LYS A 149 36.61 -4.26 -24.34
N GLN A 150 36.64 -5.49 -23.81
CA GLN A 150 37.88 -6.27 -23.76
C GLN A 150 38.33 -6.59 -25.19
N ARG A 151 39.34 -5.86 -25.66
CA ARG A 151 40.02 -6.11 -26.94
C ARG A 151 40.65 -7.52 -26.91
N PRO A 152 40.52 -8.34 -27.97
CA PRO A 152 41.26 -9.60 -28.05
C PRO A 152 42.75 -9.30 -27.92
N SER A 153 43.42 -10.01 -27.01
CA SER A 153 44.88 -9.97 -26.92
C SER A 153 45.44 -10.83 -28.05
N ASN A 154 45.84 -10.18 -29.16
CA ASN A 154 46.86 -10.66 -30.11
C ASN A 154 47.21 -9.55 -31.12
#